data_AF-A0A811SBT9-F1
#
_entry.id   AF-A0A811SBT9-F1
#
_cell.length_a   1.000
_cell.length_b   1.000
_cell.length_c   1.000
_cell.angle_alpha   90.00
_cell.angle_beta   90.00
_cell.angle_gamma   90.00
#
_symmetry.space_group_name_H-M   'P 1'
#
loop_
_entity.id
_entity.type
_entity.pdbx_description
1 polymer ?
#
loop_
_entity_poly.entity_id
_entity_poly.type
_entity_poly.pdbx_seq_one_letter_code
_entity_poly.pdbx_strand_id
1 'polypeptide(L)'
;MASVVEDYFTGYQRFFWRGWTSAYCYPEPRPVFLGSVPINLNDVLVQNKRWMSEMLTVGVSRRHSPLACRSLLRASLLEDMGYAYFGFAALYAVLVLCYATLL
;
A
#
# COMPACT_ATOMS: atom_id res chain seq x y z
N MET A 1 -5.36 -15.24 -9.57
CA MET A 1 -4.13 -15.29 -8.78
C MET A 1 -4.31 -14.32 -7.64
N ALA A 2 -4.32 -14.78 -6.39
CA ALA A 2 -4.32 -13.89 -5.24
C ALA A 2 -3.02 -13.10 -5.28
N SER A 3 -3.09 -11.79 -5.53
CA SER A 3 -1.91 -10.93 -5.51
C SER A 3 -1.58 -10.58 -4.06
N VAL A 4 -0.32 -10.35 -3.74
CA VAL A 4 0.12 -9.98 -2.38
C VAL A 4 -0.53 -8.66 -1.92
N VAL A 5 -1.10 -7.89 -2.85
CA VAL A 5 -1.73 -6.59 -2.63
C VAL A 5 -3.26 -6.71 -2.78
N GLU A 6 -3.82 -7.92 -2.83
CA GLU A 6 -5.28 -8.14 -2.86
C GLU A 6 -5.97 -7.55 -1.62
N ASP A 7 -5.34 -7.64 -0.46
CA ASP A 7 -5.86 -7.07 0.79
C ASP A 7 -6.00 -5.55 0.69
N TYR A 8 -4.97 -4.90 0.15
CA TYR A 8 -4.94 -3.46 -0.10
C TYR A 8 -6.01 -3.05 -1.14
N PHE A 9 -6.13 -3.83 -2.21
CA PHE A 9 -7.09 -3.62 -3.27
C PHE A 9 -8.55 -3.77 -2.80
N THR A 10 -8.82 -4.87 -2.10
CA THR A 10 -10.16 -5.20 -1.59
C THR A 10 -10.55 -4.22 -0.50
N GLY A 11 -9.61 -3.84 0.37
CA GLY A 11 -9.73 -2.75 1.33
C GLY A 11 -10.28 -1.49 0.68
N TYR A 12 -9.53 -0.95 -0.28
CA TYR A 12 -9.86 0.30 -0.94
C TYR A 12 -11.16 0.20 -1.77
N GLN A 13 -11.21 -0.69 -2.76
CA GLN A 13 -12.31 -0.70 -3.74
C GLN A 13 -13.61 -1.36 -3.24
N ARG A 14 -13.54 -2.33 -2.31
CA ARG A 14 -14.78 -2.99 -1.83
C ARG A 14 -15.34 -2.39 -0.55
N PHE A 15 -14.52 -1.79 0.31
CA PHE A 15 -14.97 -1.23 1.58
C PHE A 15 -15.05 0.29 1.55
N PHE A 16 -13.92 1.01 1.39
CA PHE A 16 -13.91 2.48 1.46
C PHE A 16 -14.77 3.14 0.37
N TRP A 17 -14.76 2.61 -0.85
CA TRP A 17 -15.64 3.08 -1.93
C TRP A 17 -17.14 2.94 -1.64
N ARG A 18 -17.52 2.03 -0.74
CA ARG A 18 -18.91 1.81 -0.33
C ARG A 18 -19.28 2.57 0.96
N GLY A 19 -18.36 3.39 1.48
CA GLY A 19 -18.57 4.21 2.69
C GLY A 19 -18.32 3.46 4.00
N TRP A 20 -17.59 2.34 3.97
CA TRP A 20 -17.16 1.66 5.19
C TRP A 20 -16.01 2.40 5.84
N THR A 21 -16.02 2.47 7.17
CA THR A 21 -14.94 3.03 7.97
C THR A 21 -14.13 1.90 8.63
N SER A 22 -12.81 2.04 8.65
CA SER A 22 -11.94 1.16 9.42
C SER A 22 -11.70 1.74 10.82
N ALA A 23 -11.53 0.87 11.81
CA ALA A 23 -11.09 1.24 13.14
C ALA A 23 -9.84 0.44 13.49
N TYR A 24 -8.79 1.12 13.93
CA TYR A 24 -7.57 0.49 14.40
C TYR A 24 -7.59 0.44 15.93
N CYS A 25 -7.73 -0.76 16.48
CA CYS A 25 -7.68 -0.99 17.91
C CYS A 25 -6.34 -1.60 18.28
N TYR A 26 -5.59 -0.93 19.15
CA TYR A 26 -4.34 -1.44 19.71
C TYR A 26 -4.56 -1.85 21.17
N PRO A 27 -4.75 -3.15 21.46
CA PRO A 27 -4.99 -3.60 22.82
C PRO A 27 -3.69 -3.55 23.64
N GLU A 28 -3.69 -2.77 24.72
CA GLU A 28 -2.61 -2.75 25.72
C GLU A 28 -2.94 -3.70 26.89
N PRO A 29 -1.93 -4.35 27.52
CA PRO A 29 -0.49 -4.19 27.33
C PRO A 29 0.18 -5.25 26.43
N ARG A 30 -0.58 -6.19 25.84
CA ARG A 30 -0.02 -7.31 25.06
C ARG A 30 -0.58 -7.35 23.64
N PRO A 31 0.27 -7.60 22.62
CA PRO A 31 -0.20 -7.82 21.27
C PRO A 31 -1.03 -9.11 21.20
N VAL A 32 -2.20 -9.04 20.56
CA VAL A 32 -3.09 -10.20 20.34
C VAL A 32 -2.58 -11.09 19.21
N PHE A 33 -1.85 -10.51 18.25
CA PHE A 33 -1.27 -11.22 17.13
C PHE A 33 0.25 -11.22 17.23
N LEU A 34 0.85 -12.42 17.21
CA LEU A 34 2.29 -12.61 17.22
C LEU A 34 2.72 -13.20 15.87
N GLY A 35 3.46 -12.43 15.08
CA GLY A 35 4.00 -12.86 13.78
C GLY A 35 5.48 -13.20 13.86
N SER A 36 5.95 -14.04 12.94
CA SER A 36 7.39 -14.29 12.72
C SER A 36 7.89 -13.47 11.54
N VAL A 37 9.01 -12.77 11.71
CA VAL A 37 9.69 -12.03 10.64
C VAL A 37 10.86 -12.85 10.09
N PRO A 38 11.16 -12.80 8.78
CA PRO A 38 12.37 -13.38 8.25
C PRO A 38 13.62 -12.80 8.94
N ILE A 39 14.52 -13.68 9.38
CA ILE A 39 15.79 -13.34 10.03
C ILE A 39 16.91 -13.03 9.03
N ASN A 40 16.77 -13.51 7.80
CA ASN A 40 17.75 -13.31 6.74
C ASN A 40 17.43 -12.05 5.95
N LEU A 41 18.47 -11.25 5.68
CA LEU A 41 18.35 -10.04 4.88
C LEU A 41 17.84 -10.32 3.46
N ASN A 42 18.26 -11.43 2.85
CA ASN A 42 17.84 -11.79 1.48
C ASN A 42 16.31 -11.98 1.39
N ASP A 43 15.75 -12.72 2.35
CA ASP A 43 14.31 -13.01 2.40
C ASP A 43 13.49 -11.71 2.60
N VAL A 44 13.97 -10.81 3.47
CA VAL A 44 13.38 -9.47 3.66
C VAL A 44 13.40 -8.67 2.36
N LEU A 45 14.52 -8.65 1.63
CA LEU A 45 14.65 -7.88 0.39
C LEU A 45 13.76 -8.43 -0.72
N VAL A 46 13.68 -9.75 -0.88
CA VAL A 46 12.81 -10.39 -1.85
C VAL A 46 11.34 -10.09 -1.55
N GLN A 47 10.95 -10.14 -0.27
CA GLN A 47 9.60 -9.80 0.16
C GLN A 47 9.26 -8.33 -0.08
N ASN A 48 10.16 -7.42 0.29
CA ASN A 48 9.98 -5.98 0.06
C ASN A 48 9.88 -5.65 -1.44
N LYS A 49 10.73 -6.27 -2.28
CA LYS A 49 10.67 -6.10 -3.74
C LYS A 49 9.31 -6.52 -4.30
N ARG A 50 8.74 -7.62 -3.80
CA ARG A 50 7.41 -8.10 -4.20
C ARG A 50 6.34 -7.09 -3.81
N TRP A 51 6.34 -6.59 -2.58
CA TRP A 51 5.39 -5.57 -2.13
C TRP A 51 5.44 -4.30 -2.99
N MET A 52 6.62 -3.74 -3.18
CA MET A 52 6.78 -2.48 -3.91
C MET A 52 6.41 -2.61 -5.39
N SER A 53 6.76 -3.72 -6.04
CA SER A 53 6.42 -3.96 -7.45
C SER A 53 4.92 -4.12 -7.66
N GLU A 54 4.25 -4.89 -6.82
CA GLU A 54 2.81 -5.13 -6.90
C GLU A 54 2.02 -3.85 -6.54
N MET A 55 2.45 -3.10 -5.52
CA MET A 55 1.83 -1.82 -5.15
C MET A 55 1.91 -0.79 -6.30
N LEU A 56 3.07 -0.66 -6.95
CA LEU A 56 3.23 0.21 -8.11
C LEU A 56 2.32 -0.21 -9.27
N THR A 57 2.19 -1.52 -9.49
CA THR A 57 1.32 -2.07 -10.55
C THR A 57 -0.14 -1.71 -10.32
N VAL A 58 -0.61 -1.79 -9.07
CA VAL A 58 -1.97 -1.38 -8.68
C VAL A 58 -2.15 0.14 -8.78
N GLY A 59 -1.18 0.94 -8.31
CA GLY A 59 -1.24 2.41 -8.32
C GLY A 59 -1.27 3.01 -9.74
N VAL A 60 -0.55 2.41 -10.69
CA VAL A 60 -0.52 2.81 -12.11
C VAL A 60 -1.72 2.26 -12.90
N SER A 61 -2.40 1.24 -12.38
CA SER A 61 -3.56 0.64 -13.07
C SER A 61 -4.72 1.63 -13.18
N ARG A 62 -5.14 1.95 -14.42
CA ARG A 62 -6.23 2.93 -14.67
C ARG A 62 -7.56 2.61 -13.99
N ARG A 63 -7.84 1.33 -13.72
CA ARG A 63 -9.10 0.88 -13.11
C ARG A 63 -9.09 0.91 -11.58
N HIS A 64 -7.89 0.99 -10.99
CA HIS A 64 -7.67 0.79 -9.56
C HIS A 64 -6.86 1.92 -8.92
N SER A 65 -6.45 2.91 -9.71
CA SER A 65 -5.67 4.05 -9.23
C SER A 65 -6.55 4.97 -8.38
N PRO A 66 -6.16 5.25 -7.10
CA PRO A 66 -6.86 6.19 -6.23
C PRO A 66 -6.99 7.59 -6.86
N LEU A 67 -5.99 7.97 -7.66
CA LEU A 67 -5.95 9.29 -8.31
C LEU A 67 -6.84 9.39 -9.56
N ALA A 68 -6.95 8.31 -10.35
CA ALA A 68 -7.75 8.31 -11.58
C ALA A 68 -9.25 8.12 -11.31
N CYS A 69 -9.60 7.44 -10.22
CA CYS A 69 -10.98 7.14 -9.84
C CYS A 69 -11.60 8.13 -8.85
N ARG A 70 -10.95 9.28 -8.59
CA ARG A 70 -11.41 10.32 -7.66
C ARG A 70 -12.78 10.93 -8.01
N SER A 71 -13.31 10.67 -9.21
CA SER A 71 -14.44 11.42 -9.76
C SER A 71 -15.84 11.04 -9.21
N LEU A 72 -16.03 9.98 -8.40
CA LEU A 72 -17.41 9.49 -8.17
C LEU A 72 -17.92 9.13 -6.77
N LEU A 73 -17.15 8.95 -5.68
CA LEU A 73 -17.74 8.42 -4.43
C LEU A 73 -17.11 8.90 -3.10
N ARG A 74 -18.01 9.21 -2.13
CA ARG A 74 -18.04 9.19 -0.64
C ARG A 74 -16.80 8.93 0.24
N ALA A 75 -15.64 8.51 -0.25
CA ALA A 75 -14.45 8.33 0.56
C ALA A 75 -13.85 9.68 0.97
N SER A 76 -13.19 9.75 2.12
CA SER A 76 -12.54 10.99 2.53
C SER A 76 -11.30 11.24 1.67
N LEU A 77 -11.09 12.49 1.25
CA LEU A 77 -9.92 12.89 0.47
C LEU A 77 -8.60 12.45 1.15
N LEU A 78 -8.58 12.48 2.48
CA LEU A 78 -7.43 12.11 3.28
C LEU A 78 -7.09 10.62 3.15
N GLU A 79 -8.10 9.74 3.17
CA GLU A 79 -7.91 8.30 2.94
C GLU A 79 -7.35 8.06 1.52
N ASP A 80 -7.94 8.69 0.50
CA ASP A 80 -7.48 8.56 -0.89
C ASP A 80 -6.02 8.97 -1.07
N MET A 81 -5.59 10.07 -0.42
CA MET A 81 -4.20 10.52 -0.44
C MET A 81 -3.26 9.54 0.27
N GLY A 82 -3.68 8.97 1.40
CA GLY A 82 -2.92 7.95 2.12
C GLY A 82 -2.70 6.70 1.27
N TYR A 83 -3.76 6.21 0.62
CA TYR A 83 -3.67 5.09 -0.32
C TYR A 83 -2.78 5.45 -1.53
N ALA A 84 -2.93 6.63 -2.13
CA ALA A 84 -2.06 7.07 -3.21
C ALA A 84 -0.57 7.07 -2.80
N TYR A 85 -0.25 7.55 -1.60
CA TYR A 85 1.12 7.53 -1.08
C TYR A 85 1.72 6.10 -1.07
N PHE A 86 0.98 5.11 -0.56
CA PHE A 86 1.45 3.71 -0.56
C PHE A 86 1.58 3.13 -1.97
N GLY A 87 0.65 3.44 -2.88
CA GLY A 87 0.70 2.99 -4.27
C GLY A 87 1.93 3.52 -5.04
N PHE A 88 2.40 4.71 -4.72
CA PHE A 88 3.55 5.34 -5.38
C PHE A 88 4.85 5.30 -4.58
N ALA A 89 4.86 4.68 -3.40
CA ALA A 89 6.04 4.59 -2.54
C ALA A 89 7.25 3.96 -3.24
N ALA A 90 7.03 3.03 -4.19
CA ALA A 90 8.08 2.43 -5.00
C ALA A 90 8.90 3.44 -5.83
N LEU A 91 8.31 4.57 -6.22
CA LEU A 91 8.99 5.60 -7.00
C LEU A 91 10.04 6.38 -6.19
N TYR A 92 9.92 6.42 -4.86
CA TYR A 92 10.93 7.05 -4.00
C TYR A 92 12.30 6.39 -4.16
N ALA A 93 12.36 5.07 -4.35
CA ALA A 93 13.62 4.38 -4.56
C ALA A 93 14.37 4.91 -5.80
N VAL A 94 13.65 5.17 -6.89
CA VAL A 94 14.23 5.74 -8.12
C VAL A 94 14.71 7.17 -7.88
N LEU A 95 13.90 8.01 -7.22
CA LEU A 95 14.27 9.38 -6.91
C LEU A 95 15.53 9.47 -6.04
N VAL A 96 15.63 8.61 -5.03
CA VAL A 96 16.79 8.54 -4.14
C VAL A 96 18.04 8.08 -4.90
N LEU A 97 17.92 7.09 -5.79
CA LEU A 97 19.04 6.66 -6.63
C LEU A 97 19.50 7.78 -7.57
N CYS A 98 18.59 8.48 -8.23
CA CYS A 98 18.92 9.63 -9.07
C CYS A 98 19.64 10.72 -8.29
N TYR A 99 19.14 11.05 -7.09
CA TYR A 99 19.79 12.02 -6.21
C TYR A 99 21.20 11.58 -5.80
N ALA A 100 21.37 10.30 -5.46
CA ALA A 100 22.68 9.75 -5.08
C ALA A 100 23.69 9.74 -6.24
N THR A 101 23.24 9.64 -7.50
CA THR A 101 24.13 9.70 -8.68
C THR A 101 24.46 11.11 -9.15
N LEU A 102 23.68 12.11 -8.72
CA LEU A 102 23.92 13.52 -9.04
C LEU A 102 24.89 14.18 -8.03
N LEU A 103 25.18 13.50 -6.93
CA LEU A 103 26.18 13.85 -5.93
C LEU A 103 27.54 13.21 -6.28
#